data_AF-C7NK27-F1
#
_entry.id   AF-C7NK27-F1
#
_cell.length_a   1.000
_cell.length_b   1.000
_cell.length_c   1.000
_cell.angle_alpha   90.00
_cell.angle_beta   90.00
_cell.angle_gamma   90.00
#
_symmetry.space_group_name_H-M   'P 1'
#
loop_
_entity.id
_entity.type
_entity.pdbx_description
1 polymer ?
#
loop_
_entity_poly.entity_id
_entity_poly.type
_entity_poly.pdbx_seq_one_letter_code
_entity_poly.pdbx_strand_id
1 'polypeptide(L)'
;MMSRSSNEATNLVLGHVGLAAVARTLADAGTARTRVERLIGDPVGVARGLALRTSPADLVRLLHLTTAPGLLTAQHRLAAELMTRPTVAPIGSAVAPGVPWLSKSGEVEGYRHDVARIGAPGTDGPEGVRYLAVCTQGLSQAAGDAVIIALTRALVPQHCAR
;
A
#
# COMPACT_ATOMS: atom_id res chain seq x y z
N MET A 1 -6.73 -10.85 2.84
CA MET A 1 -5.52 -10.01 2.90
C MET A 1 -5.79 -8.52 2.62
N MET A 2 -6.43 -8.12 1.51
CA MET A 2 -6.41 -6.71 1.10
C MET A 2 -7.29 -5.79 1.95
N SER A 3 -8.60 -6.05 2.06
CA SER A 3 -9.54 -5.18 2.79
C SER A 3 -9.41 -5.24 4.32
N ARG A 4 -8.96 -6.38 4.87
CA ARG A 4 -8.89 -6.67 6.31
C ARG A 4 -7.47 -6.85 6.85
N SER A 5 -6.44 -6.78 6.01
CA SER A 5 -5.04 -6.99 6.40
C SER A 5 -4.69 -8.33 7.07
N SER A 6 -5.48 -9.41 6.85
CA SER A 6 -5.19 -10.72 7.46
C SER A 6 -3.83 -11.28 7.06
N ASN A 7 -3.00 -11.57 8.07
CA ASN A 7 -1.68 -12.17 7.93
C ASN A 7 -1.76 -13.63 7.52
N GLU A 8 -2.74 -14.38 8.04
CA GLU A 8 -2.98 -15.79 7.72
C GLU A 8 -3.31 -15.96 6.25
N ALA A 9 -4.26 -15.15 5.75
CA ALA A 9 -4.62 -15.16 4.33
C ALA A 9 -3.42 -14.78 3.44
N THR A 10 -2.56 -13.88 3.90
CA THR A 10 -1.33 -13.49 3.17
C THR A 10 -0.33 -14.65 3.15
N ASN A 11 -0.10 -15.30 4.30
CA ASN A 11 0.81 -16.43 4.42
C ASN A 11 0.35 -17.65 3.61
N LEU A 12 -0.96 -17.93 3.54
CA LEU A 12 -1.50 -19.00 2.69
C LEU A 12 -1.20 -18.76 1.21
N VAL A 13 -1.39 -17.51 0.73
CA VAL A 13 -1.07 -17.17 -0.66
C VAL A 13 0.43 -17.21 -0.91
N LEU A 14 1.26 -16.66 0.00
CA LEU A 14 2.72 -16.75 -0.09
C LEU A 14 3.21 -18.20 -0.12
N GLY A 15 2.62 -19.08 0.70
CA GLY A 15 2.92 -20.51 0.72
C GLY A 15 2.51 -21.22 -0.57
N HIS A 16 1.37 -20.84 -1.15
CA HIS A 16 0.91 -21.41 -2.40
C HIS A 16 1.76 -21.00 -3.61
N VAL A 17 2.15 -19.73 -3.72
CA VAL A 17 2.93 -19.22 -4.87
C VAL A 17 4.44 -19.40 -4.70
N GLY A 18 4.92 -19.45 -3.45
CA GLY A 18 6.33 -19.54 -3.09
C GLY A 18 7.07 -18.20 -3.11
N LEU A 19 7.94 -17.99 -2.12
CA LEU A 19 8.73 -16.74 -1.96
C LEU A 19 9.65 -16.43 -3.15
N ALA A 20 10.17 -17.46 -3.83
CA ALA A 20 11.00 -17.27 -5.01
C ALA A 20 10.21 -16.69 -6.20
N ALA A 21 8.94 -17.07 -6.36
CA ALA A 21 8.07 -16.48 -7.37
C ALA A 21 7.74 -15.02 -7.02
N VAL A 22 7.46 -14.73 -5.75
CA VAL A 22 7.24 -13.36 -5.27
C VAL A 22 8.45 -12.48 -5.54
N ALA A 23 9.66 -12.96 -5.25
CA ALA A 23 10.90 -12.22 -5.51
C ALA A 23 11.07 -11.88 -7.01
N ARG A 24 10.78 -12.83 -7.91
CA ARG A 24 10.79 -12.56 -9.36
C ARG A 24 9.75 -11.52 -9.76
N THR A 25 8.50 -11.66 -9.28
CA THR A 25 7.45 -10.68 -9.55
C THR A 25 7.82 -9.29 -9.06
N LEU A 26 8.46 -9.16 -7.90
CA LEU A 26 8.95 -7.87 -7.38
C LEU A 26 10.07 -7.28 -8.24
N ALA A 27 10.96 -8.12 -8.76
CA ALA A 27 12.03 -7.71 -9.68
C ALA A 27 11.49 -7.28 -11.05
N ASP A 28 10.56 -8.06 -11.62
CA ASP A 28 9.87 -7.74 -12.88
C ASP A 28 9.02 -6.46 -12.74
N ALA A 29 8.40 -6.28 -11.57
CA ALA A 29 7.73 -5.05 -11.22
C ALA A 29 8.71 -3.88 -11.05
N GLY A 30 10.03 -4.07 -11.10
CA GLY A 30 11.05 -3.02 -10.99
C GLY A 30 11.13 -2.38 -9.61
N THR A 31 10.81 -3.13 -8.54
CA THR A 31 10.96 -2.64 -7.17
C THR A 31 12.41 -2.80 -6.70
N ALA A 32 12.97 -1.74 -6.14
CA ALA A 32 14.40 -1.71 -5.79
C ALA A 32 14.66 -2.04 -4.33
N ARG A 33 13.71 -1.75 -3.42
CA ARG A 33 13.88 -1.89 -1.97
C ARG A 33 12.86 -2.82 -1.33
N THR A 34 11.89 -3.34 -2.09
CA THR A 34 10.93 -4.32 -1.59
C THR A 34 11.53 -5.72 -1.59
N ARG A 35 11.53 -6.36 -0.42
CA ARG A 35 12.02 -7.73 -0.24
C ARG A 35 11.06 -8.50 0.67
N VAL A 36 10.66 -9.68 0.20
CA VAL A 36 9.76 -10.61 0.90
C VAL A 36 10.45 -11.97 0.98
N GLU A 37 11.15 -12.20 2.09
CA GLU A 37 12.03 -13.38 2.28
C GLU A 37 11.55 -14.33 3.37
N ARG A 38 10.45 -14.00 4.03
CA ARG A 38 9.85 -14.78 5.11
C ARG A 38 8.34 -14.54 5.17
N LEU A 39 7.65 -15.40 5.92
CA LEU A 39 6.23 -15.23 6.21
C LEU A 39 6.01 -14.15 7.28
N ILE A 40 4.79 -13.63 7.35
CA ILE A 40 4.40 -12.69 8.40
C ILE A 40 4.30 -13.46 9.72
N GLY A 41 4.87 -12.89 10.78
CA GLY A 41 4.91 -13.53 12.10
C GLY A 41 5.92 -14.69 12.20
N ASP A 42 6.92 -14.76 11.32
CA ASP A 42 8.00 -15.76 11.37
C ASP A 42 9.19 -15.28 12.25
N PRO A 43 9.27 -15.66 13.54
CA PRO A 43 10.36 -15.23 14.42
C PRO A 43 11.71 -15.84 14.04
N VAL A 44 11.73 -17.05 13.45
CA VAL A 44 12.97 -17.71 13.03
C VAL A 44 13.57 -16.96 11.83
N GLY A 45 12.73 -16.57 10.88
CA GLY A 45 13.14 -15.73 9.76
C GLY A 45 13.66 -14.36 10.22
N VAL A 46 13.01 -13.74 11.22
CA VAL A 46 13.49 -12.48 11.82
C VAL A 46 14.88 -12.67 12.46
N ALA A 47 15.08 -13.70 13.27
CA ALA A 47 16.38 -13.98 13.90
C ALA A 47 17.50 -14.23 12.89
N ARG A 48 17.15 -14.72 11.69
CA ARG A 48 18.07 -14.93 10.56
C ARG A 48 18.28 -13.69 9.68
N GLY A 49 17.66 -12.56 10.02
CA GLY A 49 17.76 -11.32 9.26
C GLY A 49 16.99 -11.32 7.92
N LEU A 50 16.04 -12.24 7.72
CA LEU A 50 15.23 -12.29 6.51
C LEU A 50 14.27 -11.09 6.45
N ALA A 51 14.24 -10.43 5.30
CA ALA A 51 13.52 -9.18 5.12
C ALA A 51 12.01 -9.36 4.87
N LEU A 52 11.22 -8.51 5.53
CA LEU A 52 9.92 -8.04 5.06
C LEU A 52 10.01 -6.52 5.05
N ARG A 53 10.47 -5.96 3.94
CA ARG A 53 10.80 -4.53 3.82
C ARG A 53 10.24 -3.98 2.51
N THR A 54 9.94 -2.69 2.51
CA THR A 54 9.55 -1.94 1.32
C THR A 54 10.01 -0.48 1.42
N SER A 55 9.68 0.34 0.42
CA SER A 55 9.87 1.79 0.42
C SER A 55 8.65 2.51 -0.17
N PRO A 56 8.42 3.80 0.15
CA PRO A 56 7.30 4.55 -0.41
C PRO A 56 7.23 4.50 -1.96
N ALA A 57 8.38 4.63 -2.63
CA ALA A 57 8.46 4.57 -4.08
C ALA A 57 8.04 3.21 -4.64
N ASP A 58 8.49 2.11 -4.01
CA ASP A 58 8.11 0.76 -4.44
C ASP A 58 6.62 0.49 -4.18
N LEU A 59 6.08 0.98 -3.06
CA LEU A 59 4.65 0.86 -2.75
C LEU A 59 3.79 1.59 -3.79
N VAL A 60 4.13 2.83 -4.14
CA VAL A 60 3.44 3.58 -5.22
C VAL A 60 3.50 2.81 -6.52
N ARG A 61 4.67 2.27 -6.88
CA ARG A 61 4.88 1.52 -8.11
C ARG A 61 4.02 0.25 -8.15
N LEU A 62 4.02 -0.53 -7.08
CA LEU A 62 3.20 -1.75 -6.96
C LEU A 62 1.71 -1.41 -7.00
N LEU A 63 1.27 -0.35 -6.32
CA LEU A 63 -0.13 0.07 -6.36
C LEU A 63 -0.54 0.52 -7.76
N HIS A 64 0.30 1.29 -8.44
CA HIS A 64 0.07 1.71 -9.82
C HIS A 64 -0.07 0.50 -10.74
N LEU A 65 0.88 -0.43 -10.72
CA LEU A 65 0.84 -1.63 -11.55
C LEU A 65 -0.40 -2.49 -11.27
N THR A 66 -0.86 -2.54 -10.02
CA THR A 66 -1.99 -3.38 -9.58
C THR A 66 -3.36 -2.74 -9.84
N THR A 67 -3.43 -1.42 -10.04
CA THR A 67 -4.71 -0.68 -10.11
C THR A 67 -4.89 0.17 -11.37
N ALA A 68 -3.82 0.45 -12.11
CA ALA A 68 -3.90 1.12 -13.39
C ALA A 68 -4.38 0.15 -14.49
N PRO A 69 -5.11 0.64 -15.51
CA PRO A 69 -5.41 -0.14 -16.70
C PRO A 69 -4.11 -0.65 -17.36
N GLY A 70 -4.00 -1.95 -17.62
CA GLY A 70 -2.79 -2.61 -18.14
C GLY A 70 -3.02 -4.09 -18.47
N LEU A 71 -1.94 -4.87 -18.63
CA LEU A 71 -1.92 -6.27 -19.12
C LEU A 71 -2.78 -7.30 -18.34
N LEU A 72 -3.26 -6.99 -17.12
CA LEU A 72 -4.11 -7.89 -16.30
C LEU A 72 -5.53 -7.30 -16.15
N THR A 73 -6.34 -7.42 -17.20
CA THR A 73 -7.58 -6.64 -17.37
C THR A 73 -8.70 -6.97 -16.37
N ALA A 74 -8.80 -8.21 -15.87
CA ALA A 74 -9.82 -8.60 -14.89
C ALA A 74 -9.31 -8.53 -13.44
N GLN A 75 -8.08 -8.94 -13.18
CA GLN A 75 -7.52 -9.00 -11.83
C GLN A 75 -7.31 -7.61 -11.21
N HIS A 76 -6.95 -6.59 -12.00
CA HIS A 76 -6.79 -5.22 -11.49
C HIS A 76 -8.10 -4.60 -10.99
N ARG A 77 -9.24 -4.93 -11.62
CA ARG A 77 -10.56 -4.42 -11.17
C ARG A 77 -10.93 -4.98 -9.80
N LEU A 78 -10.76 -6.29 -9.60
CA LEU A 78 -11.02 -6.93 -8.30
C LEU A 78 -10.07 -6.39 -7.23
N ALA A 79 -8.78 -6.28 -7.54
CA ALA A 79 -7.80 -5.72 -6.60
C ALA A 79 -8.16 -4.27 -6.21
N ALA A 80 -8.49 -3.43 -7.19
CA ALA A 80 -8.91 -2.05 -6.95
C ALA A 80 -10.18 -2.00 -6.09
N GLU A 81 -11.21 -2.80 -6.42
CA GLU A 81 -12.45 -2.88 -5.66
C GLU A 81 -12.19 -3.24 -4.19
N LEU A 82 -11.40 -4.28 -3.93
CA LEU A 82 -11.08 -4.71 -2.57
C LEU A 82 -10.34 -3.63 -1.75
N MET A 83 -9.59 -2.74 -2.40
CA MET A 83 -8.86 -1.64 -1.76
C MET A 83 -9.70 -0.35 -1.57
N THR A 84 -10.92 -0.28 -2.09
CA THR A 84 -11.87 0.83 -1.81
C THR A 84 -12.57 0.71 -0.46
N ARG A 85 -12.45 -0.44 0.22
CA ARG A 85 -13.13 -0.72 1.49
C ARG A 85 -12.14 -1.14 2.60
N PRO A 86 -11.06 -0.37 2.84
CA PRO A 86 -10.13 -0.70 3.90
C PRO A 86 -10.77 -0.47 5.27
N THR A 87 -10.42 -1.29 6.26
CA THR A 87 -10.84 -1.06 7.66
C THR A 87 -10.12 0.11 8.31
N VAL A 88 -8.89 0.41 7.86
CA VAL A 88 -8.06 1.49 8.37
C VAL A 88 -7.35 2.16 7.20
N ALA A 89 -7.52 3.47 7.03
CA ALA A 89 -6.97 4.24 5.92
C ALA A 89 -6.62 5.68 6.34
N PRO A 90 -5.43 5.90 6.92
CA PRO A 90 -4.99 7.23 7.33
C PRO A 90 -4.87 8.22 6.16
N ILE A 91 -4.48 7.79 4.95
CA ILE A 91 -4.52 8.67 3.77
C ILE A 91 -5.99 8.98 3.43
N GLY A 92 -6.83 7.96 3.38
CA GLY A 92 -8.24 8.08 3.04
C GLY A 92 -9.03 8.99 3.98
N SER A 93 -8.67 9.08 5.26
CA SER A 93 -9.33 9.96 6.23
C SER A 93 -9.04 11.45 6.01
N ALA A 94 -8.01 11.78 5.22
CA ALA A 94 -7.69 13.15 4.83
C ALA A 94 -8.37 13.56 3.50
N VAL A 95 -8.87 12.60 2.72
CA VAL A 95 -9.47 12.84 1.40
C VAL A 95 -10.87 13.44 1.54
N ALA A 96 -11.19 14.42 0.70
CA ALA A 96 -12.49 15.08 0.72
C ALA A 96 -13.64 14.11 0.39
N PRO A 97 -14.83 14.30 0.98
CA PRO A 97 -16.02 13.53 0.61
C PRO A 97 -16.28 13.59 -0.90
N GLY A 98 -16.59 12.43 -1.51
CA GLY A 98 -16.90 12.33 -2.94
C GLY A 98 -15.68 12.18 -3.85
N VAL A 99 -14.45 12.44 -3.37
CA VAL A 99 -13.24 12.16 -4.14
C VAL A 99 -12.97 10.66 -4.12
N PRO A 100 -12.88 9.97 -5.28
CA PRO A 100 -12.60 8.54 -5.31
C PRO A 100 -11.19 8.24 -4.79
N TRP A 101 -11.06 7.24 -3.93
CA TRP A 101 -9.76 6.75 -3.50
C TRP A 101 -9.79 5.25 -3.18
N LEU A 102 -8.61 4.66 -3.16
CA LEU A 102 -8.36 3.31 -2.64
C LEU A 102 -7.03 3.32 -1.90
N SER A 103 -6.86 2.43 -0.92
CA SER A 103 -5.60 2.35 -0.17
C SER A 103 -5.32 0.98 0.42
N LYS A 104 -4.07 0.78 0.84
CA LYS A 104 -3.68 -0.30 1.72
C LYS A 104 -2.72 0.21 2.79
N SER A 105 -3.18 0.16 4.04
CA SER A 105 -2.36 0.48 5.22
C SER A 105 -1.63 -0.75 5.75
N GLY A 106 -0.60 -0.53 6.57
CA GLY A 106 0.05 -1.59 7.32
C GLY A 106 0.67 -1.08 8.61
N GLU A 107 0.79 -1.98 9.57
CA GLU A 107 1.16 -1.67 10.95
C GLU A 107 1.90 -2.85 11.55
N VAL A 108 3.04 -2.55 12.16
CA VAL A 108 3.73 -3.39 13.14
C VAL A 108 4.32 -2.45 14.19
N GLU A 109 4.74 -2.98 15.33
CA GLU A 109 5.32 -2.14 16.39
C GLU A 109 6.44 -1.23 15.86
N GLY A 110 6.28 0.08 16.08
CA GLY A 110 7.24 1.09 15.64
C GLY A 110 7.25 1.40 14.14
N TYR A 111 6.38 0.81 13.33
CA TYR A 111 6.26 1.10 11.89
C TYR A 111 4.81 1.28 11.46
N ARG A 112 4.57 2.33 10.69
CA ARG A 112 3.24 2.61 10.13
C ARG A 112 3.37 3.02 8.67
N HIS A 113 2.49 2.53 7.81
CA HIS A 113 2.45 3.01 6.44
C HIS A 113 1.03 2.98 5.88
N ASP A 114 0.84 3.78 4.84
CA ASP A 114 -0.32 3.70 3.96
C ASP A 114 0.10 4.06 2.54
N VAL A 115 -0.53 3.42 1.55
CA VAL A 115 -0.35 3.71 0.14
C VAL A 115 -1.71 3.80 -0.54
N ALA A 116 -1.91 4.84 -1.34
CA ALA A 116 -3.20 5.16 -1.91
C ALA A 116 -3.10 5.68 -3.35
N ARG A 117 -4.21 5.49 -4.07
CA ARG A 117 -4.54 6.17 -5.32
C ARG A 117 -5.73 7.07 -5.03
N ILE A 118 -5.62 8.34 -5.35
CA ILE A 118 -6.61 9.39 -5.04
C ILE A 118 -7.00 10.09 -6.34
N GLY A 119 -8.28 10.38 -6.52
CA GLY A 119 -8.84 11.00 -7.71
C GLY A 119 -9.42 10.00 -8.72
N ALA A 120 -10.23 10.52 -9.64
CA ALA A 120 -10.88 9.76 -10.69
C ALA A 120 -9.93 9.52 -11.89
N PRO A 121 -9.83 8.29 -12.41
CA PRO A 121 -9.13 8.04 -13.69
C PRO A 121 -9.75 8.85 -14.83
N GLY A 122 -8.91 9.35 -15.74
CA GLY A 122 -9.36 10.14 -16.91
C GLY A 122 -9.57 11.63 -16.63
N THR A 123 -9.36 12.09 -15.39
CA THR A 123 -9.27 13.52 -15.08
C THR A 123 -7.83 14.00 -15.28
N ASP A 124 -7.65 15.03 -16.11
CA ASP A 124 -6.35 15.68 -16.32
C ASP A 124 -6.12 16.85 -15.35
N GLY A 125 -4.86 17.28 -15.26
CA GLY A 125 -4.49 18.48 -14.50
C GLY A 125 -4.37 18.29 -12.98
N PRO A 126 -4.58 19.36 -12.19
CA PRO A 126 -4.45 19.33 -10.73
C PRO A 126 -5.34 18.27 -10.06
N GLU A 127 -6.59 18.14 -10.54
CA GLU A 127 -7.61 17.20 -10.07
C GLU A 127 -7.42 15.76 -10.59
N GLY A 128 -6.37 15.52 -11.38
CA GLY A 128 -6.07 14.19 -11.88
C GLY A 128 -5.63 13.21 -10.79
N VAL A 129 -5.53 11.93 -11.18
CA VAL A 129 -5.10 10.86 -10.29
C VAL A 129 -3.74 11.16 -9.67
N ARG A 130 -3.62 10.90 -8.36
CA ARG A 130 -2.35 10.92 -7.62
C ARG A 130 -2.12 9.58 -6.93
N TYR A 131 -0.86 9.18 -6.84
CA TYR A 131 -0.43 8.04 -6.04
C TYR A 131 0.47 8.56 -4.92
N LEU A 132 0.18 8.16 -3.70
CA LEU A 132 0.91 8.58 -2.50
C LEU A 132 1.19 7.35 -1.65
N ALA A 133 2.43 7.21 -1.21
CA ALA A 133 2.78 6.31 -0.11
C ALA A 133 3.51 7.10 0.96
N VAL A 134 3.18 6.81 2.21
CA VAL A 134 3.88 7.35 3.37
C VAL A 134 4.25 6.19 4.28
N CYS A 135 5.53 6.10 4.66
CA CYS A 135 6.02 5.16 5.65
C CYS A 135 6.66 5.94 6.80
N THR A 136 6.31 5.58 8.03
CA THR A 136 6.91 6.13 9.25
C THR A 136 7.56 5.02 10.05
N GLN A 137 8.55 5.39 10.85
CA GLN A 137 9.30 4.50 11.73
C GLN A 137 9.58 5.22 13.05
N GLY A 138 9.62 4.46 14.15
CA GLY A 138 9.96 4.97 15.48
C GLY A 138 8.82 5.76 16.14
N LEU A 139 7.61 5.71 15.58
CA LEU A 139 6.43 6.39 16.09
C LEU A 139 5.42 5.39 16.64
N SER A 140 4.60 5.82 17.60
CA SER A 140 3.37 5.11 17.94
C SER A 140 2.42 5.10 16.73
N GLN A 141 1.48 4.16 16.71
CA GLN A 141 0.49 4.07 15.64
C GLN A 141 -0.28 5.39 15.46
N ALA A 142 -0.76 6.00 16.54
CA ALA A 142 -1.51 7.26 16.50
C ALA A 142 -0.65 8.43 15.95
N ALA A 143 0.61 8.53 16.37
CA ALA A 143 1.52 9.54 15.84
C ALA A 143 1.87 9.27 14.36
N GLY A 144 2.04 8.02 13.97
CA GLY A 144 2.21 7.61 12.58
C GLY A 144 1.02 7.99 11.72
N ASP A 145 -0.20 7.72 12.17
CA ASP A 145 -1.44 8.10 11.49
C ASP A 145 -1.53 9.63 11.32
N ALA A 146 -1.22 10.40 12.37
CA ALA A 146 -1.21 11.86 12.31
C ALA A 146 -0.21 12.39 11.28
N VAL A 147 0.99 11.81 11.20
CA VAL A 147 2.00 12.18 10.19
C VAL A 147 1.52 11.85 8.78
N ILE A 148 0.92 10.67 8.57
CA ILE A 148 0.38 10.27 7.27
C ILE A 148 -0.72 11.24 6.82
N ILE A 149 -1.64 11.60 7.71
CA ILE A 149 -2.71 12.56 7.44
C ILE A 149 -2.14 13.93 7.09
N ALA A 150 -1.18 14.43 7.87
CA ALA A 150 -0.55 15.74 7.64
C ALA A 150 0.18 15.79 6.28
N LEU A 151 0.95 14.76 5.95
CA LEU A 151 1.64 14.67 4.66
C LEU A 151 0.67 14.52 3.49
N THR A 152 -0.45 13.82 3.68
CA THR A 152 -1.51 13.75 2.66
C THR A 152 -2.03 15.14 2.34
N ARG A 153 -2.41 15.93 3.36
CA ARG A 153 -2.88 17.31 3.16
C ARG A 153 -1.84 18.22 2.51
N ALA A 154 -0.56 18.03 2.83
CA ALA A 154 0.51 18.84 2.27
C ALA A 154 0.85 18.50 0.81
N LEU A 155 0.80 17.21 0.45
CA LEU A 155 1.28 16.71 -0.85
C LEU A 155 0.18 16.57 -1.91
N VAL A 156 -1.07 16.40 -1.50
CA VAL A 156 -2.24 16.33 -2.39
C VAL A 156 -3.37 17.25 -1.92
N PRO A 157 -3.09 18.54 -1.64
CA PRO A 157 -4.06 19.46 -1.02
C PRO A 157 -5.35 19.61 -1.82
N GLN A 158 -5.29 19.48 -3.15
CA GLN A 158 -6.47 19.58 -4.03
C GLN A 158 -7.51 18.48 -3.80
N HIS A 159 -7.09 17.32 -3.29
CA HIS A 159 -7.96 16.17 -3.03
C HIS A 159 -8.43 16.09 -1.57
N CYS A 160 -7.99 17.02 -0.71
CA CYS A 160 -8.27 17.01 0.73
C CYS A 160 -9.42 17.94 1.09
N ALA A 161 -10.13 17.62 2.17
CA ALA A 161 -11.03 18.58 2.78
C ALA A 161 -10.24 19.79 3.30
N ARG A 162 -10.81 20.99 3.14
CA ARG A 162 -10.26 22.22 3.73
C ARG A 162 -10.41 22.24 5.24
#